data_AF-A0AAN7CTW6-F1
#
_entry.id   AF-A0AAN7CTW6-F1
#
_cell.length_a   1.000
_cell.length_b   1.000
_cell.length_c   1.000
_cell.angle_alpha   90.00
_cell.angle_beta   90.00
_cell.angle_gamma   90.00
#
_symmetry.space_group_name_H-M   'P 1'
#
loop_
_entity.id
_entity.type
_entity.pdbx_description
1 polymer ?
#
loop_
_entity_poly.entity_id
_entity_poly.type
_entity_poly.pdbx_seq_one_letter_code
_entity_poly.pdbx_strand_id
1 'polypeptide(L)'
;MLLYGLINELESTHDSSLLSFFFCQATDTSINNATAVLRGLIYLLVDRRPSLISHVQKKYDTSGNPLFRDVNAWVALSNIFIDILEDPSLPPTRLVIDALDECIEGLDLLLKLVVQTSSVYLGVKWIVSSRNWPSIEKDLDTAAQKVGLSLELNEESVSVAVTTYIRSK
;
A
#
# COMPACT_ATOMS: atom_id res chain seq x y z
N MET A 1 -3.27 14.46 2.12
CA MET A 1 -2.35 15.57 2.50
C MET A 1 -1.43 15.21 3.67
N LEU A 2 -1.90 14.50 4.73
CA LEU A 2 -1.02 14.07 5.84
C LEU A 2 -0.08 12.91 5.45
N LEU A 3 -0.59 11.86 4.79
CA LEU A 3 0.23 10.70 4.41
C LEU A 3 1.34 11.04 3.41
N TYR A 4 1.12 12.04 2.56
CA TYR A 4 2.19 12.56 1.70
C TYR A 4 3.35 13.13 2.52
N GLY A 5 3.06 13.90 3.57
CA GLY A 5 4.08 14.40 4.50
C GLY A 5 4.84 13.26 5.18
N LEU A 6 4.12 12.26 5.67
CA LEU A 6 4.72 11.06 6.26
C LEU A 6 5.62 10.31 5.26
N ILE A 7 5.19 10.15 4.02
CA ILE A 7 5.98 9.52 2.96
C ILE A 7 7.28 10.29 2.74
N ASN A 8 7.25 11.63 2.65
CA ASN A 8 8.47 12.42 2.48
C ASN A 8 9.45 12.23 3.66
N GLU A 9 8.94 12.20 4.90
CA GLU A 9 9.76 11.94 6.08
C GLU A 9 10.37 10.53 6.02
N LEU A 10 9.59 9.52 5.63
CA LEU A 10 10.05 8.13 5.45
C LEU A 10 11.05 7.97 4.29
N GLU A 11 10.96 8.79 3.25
CA GLU A 11 11.96 8.83 2.18
C GLU A 11 13.24 9.53 2.63
N SER A 12 13.12 10.51 3.53
CA SER A 12 14.26 11.26 4.06
C SER A 12 15.07 10.47 5.10
N THR A 13 14.46 9.46 5.75
CA THR A 13 15.18 8.59 6.67
C THR A 13 16.28 7.81 5.96
N HIS A 14 17.51 7.89 6.46
CA HIS A 14 18.68 7.17 5.94
C HIS A 14 18.69 5.66 6.27
N ASP A 15 17.52 5.04 6.40
CA ASP A 15 17.45 3.59 6.55
C ASP A 15 17.42 2.90 5.19
N SER A 16 17.83 1.64 5.16
CA SER A 16 17.88 0.83 3.94
C SER A 16 16.51 0.26 3.56
N SER A 17 15.41 0.76 4.14
CA SER A 17 14.09 0.22 3.86
C SER A 17 13.60 0.72 2.51
N LEU A 18 12.97 -0.17 1.77
CA LEU A 18 12.32 0.19 0.53
C LEU A 18 10.91 0.73 0.81
N LEU A 19 10.51 1.78 0.10
CA LEU A 19 9.21 2.41 0.26
C LEU A 19 8.42 2.29 -1.04
N SER A 20 7.20 1.76 -0.96
CA SER A 20 6.24 1.76 -2.05
C SER A 20 4.89 2.27 -1.55
N PHE A 21 4.23 3.10 -2.34
CA PHE A 21 3.01 3.77 -1.95
C PHE A 21 2.01 3.89 -3.09
N PHE A 22 0.73 3.99 -2.74
CA PHE A 22 -0.36 4.26 -3.66
C PHE A 22 -1.36 5.24 -3.03
N PHE A 23 -1.89 6.17 -3.83
CA PHE A 23 -2.92 7.11 -3.41
C PHE A 23 -4.23 6.76 -4.12
N CYS A 24 -5.22 6.27 -3.38
CA CYS A 24 -6.57 6.16 -3.91
C CYS A 24 -7.18 7.57 -4.04
N GLN A 25 -7.86 7.86 -5.16
CA GLN A 25 -8.34 9.21 -5.47
C GLN A 25 -9.74 9.17 -6.06
N ALA A 26 -10.76 9.57 -5.31
CA ALA A 26 -12.19 9.54 -5.68
C ALA A 26 -12.53 10.01 -7.12
N THR A 27 -11.72 10.89 -7.71
CA THR A 27 -11.95 11.50 -9.03
C THR A 27 -11.69 10.59 -10.23
N ASP A 28 -10.98 9.47 -10.06
CA ASP A 28 -10.73 8.53 -11.16
C ASP A 28 -11.03 7.08 -10.75
N THR A 29 -12.25 6.65 -11.05
CA THR A 29 -12.75 5.30 -10.75
C THR A 29 -12.03 4.22 -11.54
N SER A 30 -11.31 4.56 -12.62
CA SER A 30 -10.56 3.58 -13.42
C SER A 30 -9.28 3.08 -12.73
N ILE A 31 -8.80 3.84 -11.74
CA ILE A 31 -7.58 3.52 -10.96
C ILE A 31 -7.85 3.19 -9.49
N ASN A 32 -9.09 3.34 -9.00
CA ASN A 32 -9.46 3.04 -7.61
C ASN A 32 -10.04 1.64 -7.43
N ASN A 33 -9.30 0.64 -7.87
CA ASN A 33 -9.62 -0.75 -7.60
C ASN A 33 -8.38 -1.47 -7.06
N ALA A 34 -8.60 -2.58 -6.38
CA ALA A 34 -7.54 -3.35 -5.73
C ALA A 34 -6.42 -3.74 -6.71
N THR A 35 -6.78 -4.10 -7.95
CA THR A 35 -5.81 -4.45 -9.00
C THR A 35 -4.91 -3.26 -9.35
N ALA A 36 -5.46 -2.06 -9.48
CA ALA A 36 -4.69 -0.85 -9.75
C ALA A 36 -3.78 -0.45 -8.58
N VAL A 37 -4.27 -0.55 -7.34
CA VAL A 37 -3.47 -0.35 -6.12
C VAL A 37 -2.25 -1.27 -6.15
N LEU A 38 -2.49 -2.57 -6.34
CA LEU A 38 -1.42 -3.57 -6.31
C LEU A 38 -0.43 -3.40 -7.47
N ARG A 39 -0.93 -3.08 -8.67
CA ARG A 39 -0.09 -2.76 -9.83
C ARG A 39 0.83 -1.56 -9.55
N GLY A 40 0.29 -0.50 -8.95
CA GLY A 40 1.06 0.69 -8.59
C GLY A 40 2.13 0.39 -7.54
N LEU A 41 1.79 -0.41 -6.52
CA LEU A 41 2.76 -0.84 -5.52
C LEU A 41 3.89 -1.68 -6.14
N ILE A 42 3.58 -2.68 -6.96
CA ILE A 42 4.57 -3.50 -7.66
C ILE A 42 5.47 -2.63 -8.54
N TYR A 43 4.89 -1.69 -9.29
CA TYR A 43 5.65 -0.78 -10.14
C TYR A 43 6.68 0.01 -9.33
N LEU A 44 6.29 0.62 -8.20
CA LEU A 44 7.23 1.35 -7.35
C LEU A 44 8.31 0.43 -6.73
N LEU A 45 7.94 -0.79 -6.31
CA LEU A 45 8.90 -1.76 -5.77
C LEU A 45 10.00 -2.06 -6.79
N VAL A 46 9.60 -2.33 -8.04
CA VAL A 46 10.51 -2.65 -9.13
C VAL A 46 11.35 -1.44 -9.56
N ASP A 47 10.75 -0.24 -9.62
CA ASP A 47 11.45 1.00 -9.96
C ASP A 47 12.57 1.29 -8.95
N ARG A 48 12.29 1.13 -7.65
CA ARG A 48 13.27 1.35 -6.57
C ARG A 48 14.28 0.22 -6.45
N ARG A 49 13.92 -1.02 -6.79
CA ARG A 49 14.79 -2.20 -6.76
C ARG A 49 14.67 -3.00 -8.06
N PRO A 50 15.43 -2.62 -9.11
CA PRO A 50 15.28 -3.21 -10.45
C PRO A 50 15.45 -4.72 -10.53
N SER A 51 16.18 -5.35 -9.59
CA SER A 51 16.34 -6.82 -9.57
C SER A 51 15.01 -7.57 -9.40
N LEU A 52 14.00 -6.92 -8.82
CA LEU A 52 12.66 -7.50 -8.61
C LEU A 52 11.86 -7.65 -9.91
N ILE A 53 12.29 -7.02 -11.01
CA ILE A 53 11.62 -7.17 -12.33
C ILE A 53 11.57 -8.63 -12.78
N SER A 54 12.50 -9.47 -12.32
CA SER A 54 12.57 -10.89 -12.64
C SER A 54 11.29 -11.64 -12.25
N HIS A 55 10.62 -11.26 -11.16
CA HIS A 55 9.34 -11.84 -10.72
C HIS A 55 8.19 -11.47 -11.66
N VAL A 56 8.19 -10.24 -12.16
CA VAL A 56 7.21 -9.77 -13.14
C VAL A 56 7.42 -10.47 -14.49
N GLN A 57 8.67 -10.52 -14.96
CA GLN A 57 9.04 -11.12 -16.24
C GLN A 57 8.70 -12.61 -16.28
N LYS A 58 9.03 -13.37 -15.23
CA LYS A 58 8.73 -14.81 -15.14
C LYS A 58 7.25 -15.12 -15.42
N LYS A 59 6.34 -14.31 -14.88
CA LYS A 59 4.89 -14.48 -15.10
C LYS A 59 4.46 -13.96 -16.46
N TYR A 60 5.04 -12.84 -16.92
CA TYR A 60 4.77 -12.29 -18.25
C TYR A 60 5.18 -13.25 -19.37
N ASP A 61 6.34 -13.88 -19.28
CA ASP A 61 6.83 -14.83 -20.29
C ASP A 61 5.91 -16.06 -20.43
N THR A 62 5.18 -16.41 -19.36
CA THR A 62 4.25 -17.53 -19.35
C THR A 62 2.89 -17.18 -19.96
N SER A 63 2.40 -15.94 -19.77
CA SER A 63 0.99 -15.59 -20.02
C SER A 63 0.77 -14.35 -20.91
N GLY A 64 1.83 -13.61 -21.22
CA GLY A 64 1.80 -12.39 -22.02
C GLY A 64 1.04 -11.22 -21.41
N ASN A 65 0.74 -10.22 -22.25
CA ASN A 65 0.05 -8.97 -21.88
C ASN A 65 -1.37 -9.13 -21.30
N PRO A 66 -2.20 -10.13 -21.71
CA PRO A 66 -3.53 -10.32 -21.11
C PRO A 66 -3.50 -10.52 -19.59
N LEU A 67 -2.41 -11.05 -19.05
CA LEU A 67 -2.19 -11.30 -17.61
C LEU A 67 -2.52 -10.08 -16.74
N PHE A 68 -2.28 -8.87 -17.23
CA PHE A 68 -2.43 -7.64 -16.46
C PHE A 68 -3.71 -6.85 -16.74
N ARG A 69 -4.55 -7.34 -17.66
CA ARG A 69 -5.75 -6.63 -18.16
C ARG A 69 -7.04 -7.46 -18.12
N ASP A 70 -6.94 -8.76 -17.89
CA ASP A 70 -8.05 -9.71 -17.88
C ASP A 70 -8.71 -9.85 -16.48
N VAL A 71 -9.83 -10.56 -16.39
CA VAL A 71 -10.55 -10.98 -15.17
C VAL A 71 -9.60 -11.61 -14.14
N ASN A 72 -8.51 -12.21 -14.59
CA ASN A 72 -7.50 -12.86 -13.76
C ASN A 72 -6.38 -11.93 -13.26
N ALA A 73 -6.42 -10.63 -13.58
CA ALA A 73 -5.35 -9.69 -13.27
C ALA A 73 -5.07 -9.57 -11.77
N TRP A 74 -6.10 -9.62 -10.92
CA TRP A 74 -5.93 -9.64 -9.47
C TRP A 74 -5.07 -10.83 -9.04
N VAL A 75 -5.45 -12.05 -9.42
CA VAL A 75 -4.74 -13.28 -9.05
C VAL A 75 -3.29 -13.24 -9.52
N ALA A 76 -3.06 -12.81 -10.76
CA ALA A 76 -1.72 -12.69 -11.30
C ALA A 76 -0.86 -11.69 -10.52
N LEU A 77 -1.37 -10.49 -10.25
CA LEU A 77 -0.65 -9.47 -9.51
C LEU A 77 -0.44 -9.85 -8.04
N SER A 78 -1.41 -10.48 -7.38
CA SER A 78 -1.25 -11.01 -6.02
C SER A 78 -0.12 -12.02 -5.95
N ASN A 79 -0.04 -12.94 -6.92
CA ASN A 79 1.05 -13.91 -6.98
C ASN A 79 2.41 -13.24 -7.23
N ILE A 80 2.49 -12.28 -8.16
CA ILE A 80 3.73 -11.52 -8.40
C ILE A 80 4.16 -10.76 -7.14
N PHE A 81 3.21 -10.13 -6.47
CA PHE A 81 3.48 -9.38 -5.26
C PHE A 81 4.00 -10.29 -4.15
N ILE A 82 3.39 -11.44 -3.94
CA ILE A 82 3.85 -12.46 -2.99
C ILE A 82 5.25 -12.96 -3.37
N ASP A 83 5.49 -13.30 -4.64
CA ASP A 83 6.81 -13.72 -5.14
C ASP A 83 7.89 -12.63 -4.85
N ILE A 84 7.54 -11.34 -4.95
CA ILE A 84 8.41 -10.21 -4.58
C ILE A 84 8.64 -10.16 -3.05
N LEU A 85 7.59 -10.29 -2.24
CA LEU A 85 7.70 -10.25 -0.77
C LEU A 85 8.50 -11.43 -0.20
N GLU A 86 8.55 -12.55 -0.92
CA GLU A 86 9.34 -13.74 -0.60
C GLU A 86 10.79 -13.68 -1.09
N ASP A 87 11.17 -12.67 -1.89
CA ASP A 87 12.52 -12.54 -2.40
C ASP A 87 13.52 -12.36 -1.24
N PRO A 88 14.50 -13.26 -1.05
CA PRO A 88 15.48 -13.17 0.04
C PRO A 88 16.36 -11.92 -0.02
N SER A 89 16.44 -11.27 -1.18
CA SER A 89 17.16 -10.02 -1.41
C SER A 89 16.30 -8.76 -1.19
N LEU A 90 15.03 -8.93 -0.85
CA LEU A 90 14.15 -7.82 -0.51
C LEU A 90 14.60 -7.19 0.83
N PRO A 91 14.97 -5.91 0.84
CA PRO A 91 15.26 -5.21 2.08
C PRO A 91 13.98 -5.06 2.93
N PRO A 92 14.08 -4.63 4.20
CA PRO A 92 12.91 -4.20 4.95
C PRO A 92 12.04 -3.26 4.11
N THR A 93 10.74 -3.49 4.04
CA THR A 93 9.88 -2.81 3.08
C THR A 93 8.68 -2.19 3.78
N ARG A 94 8.39 -0.93 3.45
CA ARG A 94 7.21 -0.18 3.89
C ARG A 94 6.27 0.00 2.72
N LEU A 95 5.03 -0.39 2.93
CA LEU A 95 3.97 -0.33 1.94
C LEU A 95 2.90 0.63 2.45
N VAL A 96 2.55 1.63 1.64
CA VAL A 96 1.62 2.68 2.03
C VAL A 96 0.42 2.72 1.09
N ILE A 97 -0.79 2.76 1.65
CA ILE A 97 -2.01 3.05 0.88
C ILE A 97 -2.72 4.23 1.53
N ASP A 98 -2.85 5.34 0.81
CA ASP A 98 -3.64 6.49 1.25
C ASP A 98 -5.08 6.39 0.73
N ALA A 99 -6.04 6.80 1.57
CA ALA A 99 -7.47 6.86 1.30
C ALA A 99 -8.06 5.51 0.86
N LEU A 100 -7.77 4.45 1.62
CA LEU A 100 -8.20 3.08 1.33
C LEU A 100 -9.72 2.94 1.13
N ASP A 101 -10.53 3.77 1.79
CA ASP A 101 -11.99 3.83 1.62
C ASP A 101 -12.43 4.25 0.21
N GLU A 102 -11.57 4.92 -0.55
CA GLU A 102 -11.84 5.31 -1.94
C GLU A 102 -11.60 4.16 -2.93
N CYS A 103 -11.12 2.98 -2.49
CA CYS A 103 -11.02 1.78 -3.31
C CYS A 103 -12.40 1.11 -3.45
N ILE A 104 -13.03 1.27 -4.61
CA ILE A 104 -14.44 0.91 -4.82
C ILE A 104 -14.60 -0.57 -5.17
N GLU A 105 -13.67 -1.14 -5.94
CA GLU A 105 -13.73 -2.52 -6.40
C GLU A 105 -12.60 -3.37 -5.83
N GLY A 106 -12.95 -4.51 -5.24
CA GLY A 106 -11.99 -5.48 -4.69
C GLY A 106 -11.37 -5.09 -3.34
N LEU A 107 -11.94 -4.11 -2.62
CA LEU A 107 -11.44 -3.68 -1.32
C LEU A 107 -11.29 -4.84 -0.32
N ASP A 108 -12.22 -5.78 -0.30
CA ASP A 108 -12.15 -6.95 0.59
C ASP A 108 -10.95 -7.86 0.25
N LEU A 109 -10.64 -8.02 -1.05
CA LEU A 109 -9.48 -8.76 -1.50
C LEU A 109 -8.18 -8.05 -1.10
N LEU A 110 -8.15 -6.72 -1.24
CA LEU A 110 -7.02 -5.89 -0.82
C LEU A 110 -6.78 -5.96 0.68
N LEU A 111 -7.83 -5.84 1.49
CA LEU A 111 -7.75 -5.94 2.95
C LEU A 111 -7.23 -7.31 3.40
N LYS A 112 -7.76 -8.40 2.81
CA LYS A 112 -7.25 -9.76 3.06
C LYS A 112 -5.76 -9.88 2.74
N LEU A 113 -5.32 -9.34 1.60
CA LEU A 113 -3.91 -9.35 1.21
C LEU A 113 -3.04 -8.56 2.20
N VAL A 114 -3.47 -7.36 2.60
CA VAL A 114 -2.77 -6.52 3.59
C VAL A 114 -2.61 -7.26 4.92
N VAL A 115 -3.71 -7.79 5.46
CA VAL A 115 -3.72 -8.55 6.73
C VAL A 115 -2.80 -9.77 6.63
N GLN A 116 -2.95 -10.57 5.58
CA GLN A 116 -2.16 -11.79 5.38
C GLN A 116 -0.66 -11.45 5.30
N THR A 117 -0.28 -10.52 4.42
CA THR A 117 1.13 -10.19 4.19
C THR A 117 1.77 -9.49 5.40
N SER A 118 1.02 -8.68 6.14
CA SER A 118 1.49 -8.06 7.39
C SER A 118 1.87 -9.06 8.47
N SER A 119 1.20 -10.22 8.50
CA SER A 119 1.42 -11.26 9.51
C SER A 119 2.49 -12.26 9.08
N VAL A 120 2.56 -12.56 7.79
CA VAL A 120 3.46 -13.57 7.23
C VAL A 120 4.89 -13.05 7.07
N TYR A 121 5.06 -11.80 6.62
CA TYR A 121 6.36 -11.27 6.23
C TYR A 121 6.87 -10.23 7.25
N LEU A 122 7.66 -10.67 8.24
CA LEU A 122 8.17 -9.82 9.33
C LEU A 122 8.99 -8.59 8.86
N GLY A 123 9.58 -8.66 7.67
CA GLY A 123 10.32 -7.55 7.06
C GLY A 123 9.43 -6.51 6.37
N VAL A 124 8.12 -6.73 6.31
CA VAL A 124 7.16 -5.91 5.59
C VAL A 124 6.25 -5.19 6.58
N LYS A 125 6.11 -3.86 6.43
CA LYS A 125 5.24 -3.03 7.26
C LYS A 125 4.22 -2.31 6.39
N TRP A 126 2.96 -2.43 6.76
CA TRP A 126 1.86 -1.71 6.11
C TRP A 126 1.49 -0.45 6.88
N ILE A 127 1.27 0.63 6.15
CA ILE A 127 0.71 1.88 6.65
C ILE A 127 -0.50 2.19 5.76
N VAL A 128 -1.69 2.24 6.34
CA VAL A 128 -2.92 2.52 5.59
C VAL A 128 -3.65 3.69 6.23
N SER A 129 -4.22 4.57 5.42
CA SER A 129 -5.18 5.58 5.88
C SER A 129 -6.55 5.29 5.28
N SER A 130 -7.59 5.68 6.01
CA SER A 130 -8.99 5.50 5.61
C SER A 130 -9.86 6.43 6.44
N ARG A 131 -11.06 6.75 5.96
CA ARG A 131 -12.15 7.19 6.84
C ARG A 131 -12.49 6.08 7.85
N ASN A 132 -13.15 6.47 8.95
CA ASN A 132 -13.58 5.57 10.03
C ASN A 132 -14.77 4.70 9.61
N TRP A 133 -14.57 3.82 8.62
CA TRP A 133 -15.58 2.87 8.16
C TRP A 133 -15.48 1.58 8.98
N PRO A 134 -16.55 1.16 9.69
CA PRO A 134 -16.52 -0.02 10.55
C PRO A 134 -16.15 -1.31 9.81
N SER A 135 -16.49 -1.42 8.52
CA SER A 135 -16.13 -2.58 7.69
C SER A 135 -14.62 -2.71 7.49
N ILE A 136 -13.95 -1.59 7.19
CA ILE A 136 -12.49 -1.55 7.01
C ILE A 136 -11.79 -1.82 8.33
N GLU A 137 -12.27 -1.19 9.42
CA GLU A 137 -11.70 -1.39 10.75
C GLU A 137 -11.78 -2.86 11.19
N LYS A 138 -12.96 -3.47 11.04
CA LYS A 138 -13.21 -4.88 11.37
C LYS A 138 -12.27 -5.83 10.64
N ASP A 139 -12.03 -5.62 9.34
CA ASP A 139 -11.15 -6.49 8.57
C ASP A 139 -9.69 -6.28 8.99
N LEU A 140 -9.25 -5.03 9.21
CA LEU A 140 -7.90 -4.73 9.68
C LEU A 140 -7.63 -5.21 11.12
N ASP A 141 -8.66 -5.29 11.97
CA ASP A 141 -8.54 -5.84 13.34
C ASP A 141 -8.17 -7.33 13.37
N THR A 142 -8.31 -8.03 12.24
CA THR A 142 -7.84 -9.41 12.14
C THR A 142 -6.31 -9.53 12.00
N ALA A 143 -5.60 -8.42 11.79
CA ALA A 143 -4.13 -8.42 11.73
C ALA A 143 -3.52 -8.68 13.12
N ALA A 144 -2.50 -9.54 13.16
CA ALA A 144 -1.85 -9.94 14.42
C ALA A 144 -1.15 -8.78 15.15
N GLN A 145 -0.66 -7.79 14.40
CA GLN A 145 0.01 -6.60 14.94
C GLN A 145 -0.53 -5.35 14.24
N LYS A 146 -1.39 -4.61 14.95
CA LYS A 146 -1.99 -3.36 14.47
C LYS A 146 -1.76 -2.25 15.49
N VAL A 147 -1.40 -1.07 15.00
CA VAL A 147 -1.47 0.18 15.76
C VAL A 147 -2.43 1.10 15.02
N GLY A 148 -3.54 1.46 15.67
CA GLY A 148 -4.50 2.42 15.14
C GLY A 148 -4.18 3.83 15.63
N LEU A 149 -4.23 4.81 14.72
CA LEU A 149 -4.20 6.22 15.05
C LEU A 149 -5.45 6.88 14.48
N SER A 150 -6.28 7.45 15.34
CA SER A 150 -7.43 8.27 14.93
C SER A 150 -7.11 9.74 15.12
N LEU A 151 -7.18 10.50 14.03
CA LEU A 151 -6.96 11.95 14.05
C LEU A 151 -8.13 12.69 14.73
N GLU A 152 -9.34 12.12 14.66
CA GLU A 152 -10.56 12.67 15.28
C GLU A 152 -10.49 12.65 16.81
N LEU A 153 -9.77 11.68 17.40
CA LEU A 153 -9.63 11.59 18.86
C LEU A 153 -8.72 12.67 19.46
N ASN A 154 -7.96 13.39 18.62
CA ASN A 154 -6.99 14.41 19.03
C ASN A 154 -7.18 15.71 18.24
N GLU A 155 -8.43 16.07 17.92
CA GLU A 155 -8.80 17.20 17.06
C GLU A 155 -8.06 18.50 17.41
N GLU A 156 -7.99 18.87 18.70
CA GLU A 156 -7.31 20.08 19.15
C GLU A 156 -5.81 20.05 18.82
N SER A 157 -5.12 18.96 19.14
CA SER A 157 -3.70 18.77 18.84
C SER A 157 -3.43 18.77 17.33
N VAL A 158 -4.30 18.12 16.54
CA VAL A 158 -4.20 18.09 15.08
C VAL A 158 -4.41 19.49 14.50
N SER A 159 -5.40 20.23 14.99
CA SER A 159 -5.69 21.61 14.58
C SER A 159 -4.52 22.56 14.85
N VAL A 160 -3.90 22.45 16.03
CA VAL A 160 -2.68 23.20 16.38
C VAL A 160 -1.51 22.84 15.47
N ALA A 161 -1.29 21.55 15.21
CA ALA A 161 -0.21 21.08 14.34
C ALA A 161 -0.38 21.59 12.89
N VAL A 162 -1.59 21.49 12.32
CA VAL A 162 -1.91 22.00 10.98
C VAL A 162 -1.72 23.52 10.92
N THR A 163 -2.22 24.25 11.91
CA THR A 163 -2.07 25.71 11.98
C THR A 163 -0.59 26.12 12.02
N THR A 164 0.22 25.39 12.78
CA THR A 164 1.66 25.62 12.87
C THR A 164 2.35 25.36 11.53
N TYR A 165 2.04 24.24 10.88
CA TYR A 165 2.60 23.88 9.57
C TYR A 165 2.29 24.92 8.49
N ILE A 166 1.05 25.41 8.44
CA ILE A 166 0.64 26.45 7.48
C ILE A 166 1.43 27.75 7.71
N ARG A 167 1.72 28.11 8.97
CA ARG A 167 2.45 29.34 9.31
C ARG A 167 3.97 29.23 9.11
N SER A 168 4.52 28.02 9.16
CA SER A 168 5.97 27.77 8.99
C SER A 168 6.40 27.61 7.53
N LYS A 169 5.47 27.77 6.59
CA LYS A 169 5.70 27.67 5.15
C LYS A 169 5.73 29.07 4.52
#